data_AF-A0A6F8T916-F1
#
_entry.id   AF-A0A6F8T916-F1
#
_cell.length_a   1.000
_cell.length_b   1.000
_cell.length_c   1.000
_cell.angle_alpha   90.00
_cell.angle_beta   90.00
_cell.angle_gamma   90.00
#
_symmetry.space_group_name_H-M   'P 1'
#
loop_
_entity.id
_entity.type
_entity.pdbx_description
1 polymer ?
#
loop_
_entity_poly.entity_id
_entity_poly.type
_entity_poly.pdbx_seq_one_letter_code
_entity_poly.pdbx_strand_id
1 'polypeptide(L)'
;MIKDNHYNYVIIGQVWTNYLSENIINYLGDERSLPLTKKRIEIALDNALNIISESGAKPILIKSTALMQDNFHDCFFKHIKLRQPYSSKQCSFHLTPSEGDKWFEYLFNKMKVKYPMLIVMDPKKVQCQNNICRADINGVPVYRDAGHITDYASYQFGVLYLQKFANPLT
;
A
#
# COMPACT_ATOMS: atom_id res chain seq x y z
N MET A 1 14.83 -15.08 12.39
CA MET A 1 15.28 -14.50 11.09
C MET A 1 15.70 -13.04 11.23
N ILE A 2 14.80 -12.07 11.42
CA ILE A 2 15.20 -10.63 11.53
C ILE A 2 16.12 -10.37 12.73
N LYS A 3 15.84 -10.98 13.89
CA LYS A 3 16.68 -10.85 15.09
C LYS A 3 18.07 -11.46 14.95
N ASP A 4 18.17 -12.50 14.12
CA ASP A 4 19.35 -13.39 14.07
C ASP A 4 20.21 -13.13 12.83
N ASN A 5 19.83 -12.17 11.99
CA ASN A 5 20.53 -11.82 10.75
C ASN A 5 20.66 -10.30 10.65
N HIS A 6 21.63 -9.85 9.84
CA HIS A 6 21.84 -8.44 9.60
C HIS A 6 21.20 -8.00 8.28
N TYR A 7 20.26 -7.06 8.38
CA TYR A 7 19.63 -6.40 7.23
C TYR A 7 19.81 -4.89 7.38
N ASN A 8 20.14 -4.18 6.29
CA ASN A 8 20.15 -2.71 6.34
C ASN A 8 18.72 -2.15 6.43
N TYR A 9 17.77 -2.82 5.79
CA TYR A 9 16.37 -2.40 5.71
C TYR A 9 15.45 -3.61 5.87
N VAL A 10 14.31 -3.40 6.53
CA VAL A 10 13.19 -4.35 6.52
C VAL A 10 11.95 -3.62 6.03
N ILE A 11 11.37 -4.13 4.94
CA ILE A 11 10.23 -3.51 4.26
C ILE A 11 8.97 -4.31 4.58
N ILE A 12 7.94 -3.61 5.07
CA ILE A 12 6.60 -4.18 5.30
C ILE A 12 5.63 -3.44 4.38
N GLY A 13 5.01 -4.19 3.46
CA GLY A 13 3.95 -3.70 2.57
C GLY A 13 2.76 -4.64 2.61
N GLN A 14 1.55 -4.07 2.67
CA GLN A 14 0.29 -4.82 2.73
C GLN A 14 -0.81 -4.03 2.02
N VAL A 15 -1.92 -4.71 1.73
CA VAL A 15 -3.23 -4.03 1.56
C VAL A 15 -3.81 -3.84 2.95
N TRP A 16 -3.37 -2.79 3.65
CA TRP A 16 -3.60 -2.59 5.08
C TRP A 16 -5.07 -2.64 5.48
N THR A 17 -5.93 -1.98 4.70
CA THR A 17 -7.38 -1.90 4.95
C THR A 17 -8.09 -3.24 4.94
N ASN A 18 -7.56 -4.25 4.23
CA ASN A 18 -8.14 -5.60 4.23
C ASN A 18 -8.05 -6.29 5.61
N TYR A 19 -7.13 -5.84 6.47
CA TYR A 19 -7.00 -6.35 7.83
C TYR A 19 -7.86 -5.58 8.84
N LEU A 20 -8.55 -4.51 8.42
CA LEU A 20 -9.40 -3.72 9.30
C LEU A 20 -10.83 -4.28 9.36
N SER A 21 -10.96 -5.50 9.89
CA SER A 21 -12.24 -6.18 10.11
C SER A 21 -12.26 -6.85 11.48
N GLU A 22 -13.42 -7.29 11.95
CA GLU A 22 -13.54 -7.93 13.29
C GLU A 22 -12.90 -9.32 13.36
N ASN A 23 -12.32 -9.81 12.26
CA ASN A 23 -11.79 -11.16 12.14
C ASN A 23 -10.34 -11.31 12.63
N ILE A 24 -9.66 -10.22 13.00
CA ILE A 24 -8.29 -10.30 13.50
C ILE A 24 -8.28 -10.71 14.97
N ILE A 25 -7.72 -11.89 15.23
CA ILE A 25 -7.57 -12.51 16.55
C ILE A 25 -6.13 -12.97 16.74
N ASN A 26 -5.68 -13.05 18.00
CA ASN A 26 -4.37 -13.63 18.32
C ASN A 26 -4.50 -15.11 18.66
N TYR A 27 -5.60 -15.51 19.29
CA TYR A 27 -5.89 -16.88 19.68
C TYR A 27 -7.32 -17.28 19.31
N LEU A 28 -7.53 -18.59 19.10
CA LEU A 28 -8.86 -19.13 18.86
C LEU A 28 -9.76 -18.84 20.07
N GLY A 29 -10.94 -18.29 19.80
CA GLY A 29 -11.92 -17.90 20.83
C GLY A 29 -11.81 -16.46 21.32
N ASP A 30 -10.81 -15.69 20.87
CA ASP A 30 -10.72 -14.25 21.17
C ASP A 30 -12.00 -13.50 20.78
N GLU A 31 -12.41 -12.56 21.63
CA GLU A 31 -13.49 -11.63 21.33
C GLU A 31 -13.18 -10.87 20.03
N ARG A 32 -14.20 -10.78 19.16
CA ARG A 32 -14.12 -10.14 17.85
C ARG A 32 -14.84 -8.82 17.89
N SER A 33 -14.11 -7.76 17.62
CA SER A 33 -14.66 -6.43 17.38
C SER A 33 -13.67 -5.57 16.62
N LEU A 34 -14.17 -4.54 15.93
CA LEU A 34 -13.32 -3.59 15.23
C LEU A 34 -12.36 -2.83 16.19
N PRO A 35 -12.78 -2.35 17.37
CA PRO A 35 -11.87 -1.72 18.34
C PRO A 35 -10.75 -2.65 18.80
N LEU A 36 -11.05 -3.93 19.08
CA LEU A 36 -10.04 -4.91 19.46
C LEU A 36 -9.06 -5.18 18.33
N THR A 37 -9.55 -5.27 17.08
CA THR A 37 -8.69 -5.40 15.90
C THR A 37 -7.73 -4.23 15.76
N LYS A 38 -8.21 -3.00 15.87
CA LYS A 38 -7.37 -1.79 15.82
C LYS A 38 -6.25 -1.84 16.86
N LYS A 39 -6.60 -2.23 18.10
CA LYS A 39 -5.63 -2.39 19.20
C LYS A 39 -4.61 -3.51 18.91
N ARG A 40 -5.06 -4.66 18.40
CA ARG A 40 -4.20 -5.80 18.04
C ARG A 40 -3.20 -5.43 16.94
N ILE A 41 -3.68 -4.77 15.88
CA ILE A 41 -2.82 -4.28 14.79
C ILE A 41 -1.80 -3.28 15.30
N GLU A 42 -2.21 -2.33 16.14
CA GLU A 42 -1.30 -1.34 16.72
C GLU A 42 -0.18 -2.00 17.53
N ILE A 43 -0.53 -2.93 18.44
CA ILE A 43 0.45 -3.67 19.25
C ILE A 43 1.38 -4.52 18.36
N ALA A 44 0.82 -5.21 17.37
CA ALA A 44 1.60 -6.06 16.47
C ALA A 44 2.58 -5.25 15.62
N LEU A 45 2.14 -4.10 15.09
CA LEU A 45 2.99 -3.21 14.32
C LEU A 45 4.10 -2.60 15.20
N ASP A 46 3.75 -2.14 16.40
CA ASP A 46 4.71 -1.61 17.37
C ASP A 46 5.80 -2.64 17.71
N ASN A 47 5.39 -3.87 18.03
CA ASN A 47 6.32 -4.97 18.29
C ASN A 47 7.21 -5.29 17.09
N ALA A 48 6.65 -5.31 15.88
CA ALA A 48 7.41 -5.57 14.66
C ALA A 48 8.46 -4.48 14.41
N LEU A 49 8.09 -3.21 14.55
CA LEU A 49 9.01 -2.08 14.40
C LEU A 49 10.09 -2.06 15.46
N ASN A 50 9.76 -2.45 16.71
CA ASN A 50 10.73 -2.63 17.77
C ASN A 50 11.77 -3.68 17.40
N ILE A 51 11.33 -4.88 17.00
CA ILE A 51 12.21 -5.99 16.62
C ILE A 51 13.15 -5.60 15.48
N ILE A 52 12.64 -4.89 14.46
CA ILE A 52 13.44 -4.42 13.32
C ILE A 52 14.48 -3.38 13.79
N SER A 53 14.06 -2.43 14.62
CA SER A 53 14.95 -1.37 15.11
C SER A 53 16.05 -1.93 16.00
N GLU A 54 15.71 -2.88 16.88
CA GLU A 54 16.67 -3.57 17.77
C GLU A 54 17.68 -4.43 17.00
N SER A 55 17.33 -4.95 15.82
CA SER A 55 18.29 -5.68 14.98
C SER A 55 19.27 -4.75 14.23
N GLY A 56 19.16 -3.43 14.41
CA GLY A 56 19.95 -2.41 13.72
C GLY A 56 19.47 -2.13 12.29
N ALA A 57 18.37 -2.75 11.85
CA ALA A 57 17.79 -2.52 10.54
C ALA A 57 16.90 -1.26 10.55
N LYS A 58 16.81 -0.58 9.42
CA LYS A 58 15.89 0.55 9.25
C LYS A 58 14.51 0.04 8.83
N PRO A 59 13.44 0.27 9.62
CA PRO A 59 12.11 -0.15 9.24
C PRO A 59 11.56 0.75 8.13
N ILE A 60 10.86 0.12 7.17
CA ILE A 60 10.18 0.80 6.09
C ILE A 60 8.76 0.26 5.96
N LEU A 61 7.78 1.15 6.05
CA LEU A 61 6.38 0.83 5.75
C LEU A 61 6.02 1.34 4.36
N ILE A 62 5.46 0.46 3.53
CA ILE A 62 4.84 0.84 2.25
C ILE A 62 3.34 0.88 2.47
N LYS A 63 2.73 2.06 2.32
CA LYS A 63 1.27 2.21 2.34
C LYS A 63 0.65 1.41 1.19
N SER A 64 -0.64 1.06 1.31
CA SER A 64 -1.36 0.35 0.24
C SER A 64 -1.26 1.14 -1.07
N THR A 65 -1.14 0.42 -2.18
CA THR A 65 -1.43 0.95 -3.51
C THR A 65 -2.89 1.42 -3.57
N ALA A 66 -3.21 2.33 -4.49
CA ALA A 66 -4.60 2.66 -4.77
C ALA A 66 -5.29 1.39 -5.29
N LEU A 67 -6.30 0.93 -4.56
CA LEU A 67 -7.10 -0.21 -4.95
C LEU A 67 -7.97 0.15 -6.16
N MET A 68 -8.36 -0.89 -6.89
CA MET A 68 -9.26 -0.72 -8.01
C MET A 68 -10.62 -0.21 -7.50
N GLN A 69 -11.01 1.01 -7.86
CA GLN A 69 -12.40 1.44 -7.77
C GLN A 69 -13.15 0.99 -9.04
N ASP A 70 -14.48 0.94 -8.99
CA ASP A 70 -15.36 0.24 -9.94
C ASP A 70 -14.84 0.06 -11.39
N ASN A 71 -14.94 -1.19 -11.85
CA ASN A 71 -14.85 -1.63 -13.24
C ASN A 71 -13.64 -1.19 -14.10
N PHE A 72 -12.50 -0.89 -13.48
CA PHE A 72 -11.25 -0.52 -14.18
C PHE A 72 -10.75 -1.59 -15.14
N HIS A 73 -10.80 -2.85 -14.69
CA HIS A 73 -10.47 -3.99 -15.53
C HIS A 73 -11.36 -3.98 -16.77
N ASP A 74 -12.68 -3.84 -16.65
CA ASP A 74 -13.52 -3.81 -17.84
C ASP A 74 -13.37 -2.53 -18.65
N CYS A 75 -13.17 -1.36 -18.02
CA CYS A 75 -12.94 -0.10 -18.75
C CYS A 75 -11.74 -0.24 -19.70
N PHE A 76 -10.64 -0.78 -19.17
CA PHE A 76 -9.46 -1.08 -19.97
C PHE A 76 -9.73 -2.25 -20.93
N PHE A 77 -10.10 -3.44 -20.48
CA PHE A 77 -10.20 -4.58 -21.40
C PHE A 77 -11.35 -4.49 -22.42
N LYS A 78 -12.36 -3.64 -22.22
CA LYS A 78 -13.45 -3.43 -23.18
C LYS A 78 -12.95 -2.91 -24.52
N HIS A 79 -12.03 -1.95 -24.57
CA HIS A 79 -11.54 -1.43 -25.84
C HIS A 79 -10.73 -2.49 -26.60
N ILE A 80 -9.99 -3.35 -25.89
CA ILE A 80 -9.27 -4.48 -26.48
C ILE A 80 -10.25 -5.50 -27.05
N LYS A 81 -11.23 -5.93 -26.24
CA LYS A 81 -12.26 -6.91 -26.62
C LYS A 81 -13.09 -6.43 -27.81
N LEU A 82 -13.45 -5.14 -27.84
CA LEU A 82 -14.25 -4.52 -28.90
C LEU A 82 -13.41 -3.99 -30.08
N ARG A 83 -12.08 -4.07 -30.01
CA ARG A 83 -11.14 -3.49 -31.00
C ARG A 83 -11.40 -2.01 -31.28
N GLN A 84 -11.67 -1.25 -30.23
CA GLN A 84 -11.93 0.18 -30.29
C GLN A 84 -10.69 0.97 -29.85
N PRO A 85 -10.53 2.22 -30.33
CA PRO A 85 -9.47 3.10 -29.84
C PRO A 85 -9.55 3.29 -28.33
N TYR A 86 -8.42 3.16 -27.64
CA TYR A 86 -8.33 3.44 -26.21
C TYR A 86 -8.10 4.92 -25.94
N SER A 87 -8.82 5.46 -24.94
CA SER A 87 -8.53 6.77 -24.38
C SER A 87 -8.30 6.64 -22.87
N SER A 88 -7.06 6.83 -22.43
CA SER A 88 -6.67 6.76 -21.00
C SER A 88 -7.52 7.66 -20.10
N LYS A 89 -8.00 8.79 -20.62
CA LYS A 89 -8.89 9.71 -19.89
C LYS A 89 -10.23 9.06 -19.49
N GLN A 90 -10.72 8.11 -20.27
CA GLN A 90 -12.00 7.41 -20.01
C GLN A 90 -11.89 6.40 -18.86
N CYS A 91 -10.68 5.95 -18.53
CA CYS A 91 -10.41 4.99 -17.45
C CYS A 91 -9.55 5.64 -16.37
N SER A 92 -10.05 6.75 -15.81
CA SER A 92 -9.44 7.46 -14.69
C SER A 92 -10.46 7.77 -13.60
N PHE A 93 -10.01 7.86 -12.35
CA PHE A 93 -10.87 8.11 -11.20
C PHE A 93 -10.22 8.99 -10.16
N HIS A 94 -11.05 9.62 -9.34
CA HIS A 94 -10.60 10.36 -8.17
C HIS A 94 -10.36 9.42 -6.99
N LEU A 95 -9.12 9.36 -6.53
CA LEU A 95 -8.74 8.66 -5.32
C LEU A 95 -9.48 9.27 -4.13
N THR A 96 -10.37 8.47 -3.55
CA THR A 96 -11.07 8.83 -2.30
C THR A 96 -10.58 7.94 -1.18
N PRO A 97 -9.90 8.48 -0.14
CA PRO A 97 -9.45 7.70 1.00
C PRO A 97 -10.65 7.14 1.78
N SER A 98 -10.60 5.84 2.08
CA SER A 98 -11.57 5.20 2.98
C SER A 98 -11.32 5.59 4.44
N GLU A 99 -12.28 5.32 5.33
CA GLU A 99 -12.07 5.46 6.79
C GLU A 99 -10.92 4.58 7.29
N GLY A 100 -10.73 3.41 6.67
CA GLY A 100 -9.59 2.55 6.98
C GLY A 100 -8.26 3.19 6.58
N ASP A 101 -8.19 3.84 5.41
CA ASP A 101 -6.99 4.57 4.98
C ASP A 101 -6.64 5.69 5.95
N LYS A 102 -7.65 6.46 6.39
CA LYS A 102 -7.46 7.54 7.38
C LYS A 102 -6.95 7.00 8.72
N TRP A 103 -7.48 5.87 9.17
CA TRP A 103 -7.04 5.24 10.42
C TRP A 103 -5.59 4.74 10.33
N PHE A 104 -5.21 4.08 9.23
CA PHE A 104 -3.82 3.67 9.03
C PHE A 104 -2.87 4.85 8.87
N GLU A 105 -3.31 5.95 8.25
CA GLU A 105 -2.53 7.18 8.18
C GLU A 105 -2.22 7.72 9.59
N TYR A 106 -3.23 7.77 10.45
CA TYR A 106 -3.05 8.14 11.85
C TYR A 106 -2.07 7.18 12.56
N LEU A 107 -2.25 5.87 12.40
CA LEU A 107 -1.38 4.87 13.01
C LEU A 107 0.08 5.00 12.54
N PHE A 108 0.33 5.19 11.24
CA PHE A 108 1.68 5.35 10.72
C PHE A 108 2.34 6.64 11.19
N ASN A 109 1.59 7.74 11.30
CA ASN A 109 2.10 8.97 11.88
C ASN A 109 2.46 8.79 13.36
N LYS A 110 1.63 8.08 14.13
CA LYS A 110 1.93 7.71 15.52
C LYS A 110 3.21 6.87 15.61
N MET A 111 3.37 5.86 14.76
CA MET A 111 4.56 5.01 14.73
C MET A 111 5.82 5.79 14.33
N LYS A 112 5.71 6.74 13.40
CA LYS A 112 6.84 7.58 12.98
C LYS A 112 7.35 8.49 14.11
N VAL A 113 6.47 8.96 14.99
CA VAL A 113 6.87 9.70 16.20
C VAL A 113 7.65 8.80 17.16
N LYS A 114 7.20 7.56 17.36
CA LYS A 114 7.87 6.60 18.26
C LYS A 114 9.18 6.03 17.69
N TYR A 115 9.26 5.83 16.38
CA TYR A 115 10.42 5.28 15.68
C TYR A 115 10.96 6.31 14.67
N PRO A 116 11.82 7.27 15.07
CA PRO A 116 12.26 8.35 14.19
C PRO A 116 12.99 7.89 12.91
N MET A 117 13.59 6.70 12.93
CA MET A 117 14.23 6.09 11.77
C MET A 117 13.26 5.45 10.78
N LEU A 118 11.98 5.31 11.15
CA LEU A 118 10.94 4.72 10.30
C LEU A 118 10.69 5.57 9.05
N ILE A 119 10.83 4.93 7.90
CA ILE A 119 10.44 5.50 6.61
C ILE A 119 9.03 5.02 6.27
N VAL A 120 8.15 5.94 5.88
CA VAL A 120 6.82 5.62 5.37
C VAL A 120 6.73 6.05 3.91
N MET A 121 6.60 5.09 3.01
CA MET A 121 6.49 5.30 1.56
C MET A 121 5.04 5.20 1.13
N ASP A 122 4.60 6.14 0.29
CA ASP A 122 3.25 6.13 -0.27
C ASP A 122 3.29 5.98 -1.79
N PRO A 123 3.05 4.76 -2.33
CA PRO A 123 3.07 4.53 -3.76
C PRO A 123 1.96 5.31 -4.48
N LYS A 124 0.90 5.74 -3.77
CA LYS A 124 -0.20 6.51 -4.36
C LYS A 124 0.25 7.86 -4.90
N LYS A 125 1.36 8.42 -4.40
CA LYS A 125 1.93 9.70 -4.88
C LYS A 125 2.35 9.65 -6.35
N VAL A 126 2.70 8.47 -6.87
CA VAL A 126 3.05 8.28 -8.28
C VAL A 126 2.00 7.53 -9.06
N GLN A 127 1.21 6.68 -8.39
CA GLN A 127 0.08 5.99 -9.00
C GLN A 127 -1.09 6.94 -9.32
N CYS A 128 -1.31 7.96 -8.50
CA CYS A 128 -2.44 8.89 -8.63
C CYS A 128 -1.96 10.33 -8.59
N GLN A 129 -1.75 10.93 -9.77
CA GLN A 129 -1.30 12.32 -9.87
C GLN A 129 -2.48 13.27 -9.68
N ASN A 130 -2.34 14.26 -8.78
CA ASN A 130 -3.42 15.19 -8.42
C ASN A 130 -4.72 14.47 -7.98
N ASN A 131 -4.56 13.38 -7.22
CA ASN A 131 -5.64 12.48 -6.81
C ASN A 131 -6.39 11.80 -7.97
N ILE A 132 -5.85 11.83 -9.19
CA ILE A 132 -6.41 11.11 -10.34
C ILE A 132 -5.55 9.89 -10.62
N CYS A 133 -6.12 8.70 -10.42
CA CYS A 133 -5.49 7.43 -10.76
C CYS A 133 -5.90 7.01 -12.17
N ARG A 134 -4.99 6.34 -12.90
CA ARG A 134 -5.23 5.84 -14.26
C ARG A 134 -5.23 4.32 -14.30
N ALA A 135 -5.96 3.76 -15.25
CA ALA A 135 -6.04 2.31 -15.45
C ALA A 135 -4.81 1.76 -16.18
N ASP A 136 -4.01 2.64 -16.78
CA ASP A 136 -2.86 2.27 -17.58
C ASP A 136 -1.67 3.20 -17.35
N ILE A 137 -0.49 2.70 -17.72
CA ILE A 137 0.73 3.47 -17.90
C ILE A 137 1.23 3.19 -19.31
N ASN A 138 1.19 4.21 -20.17
CA ASN A 138 1.57 4.10 -21.59
C ASN A 138 0.81 3.00 -22.35
N GLY A 139 -0.50 2.86 -22.08
CA GLY A 139 -1.34 1.86 -22.73
C GLY A 139 -1.20 0.43 -22.19
N VAL A 140 -0.47 0.22 -21.09
CA VAL A 140 -0.33 -1.08 -20.43
C VAL A 140 -1.08 -1.07 -19.09
N PRO A 141 -1.89 -2.10 -18.76
CA PRO A 141 -2.78 -2.05 -17.61
C PRO A 141 -2.04 -1.99 -16.27
N VAL A 142 -2.56 -1.17 -15.36
CA VAL A 142 -2.07 -1.04 -13.99
C VAL A 142 -2.49 -2.22 -13.14
N TYR A 143 -3.73 -2.67 -13.29
CA TYR A 143 -4.35 -3.67 -12.42
C TYR A 143 -4.40 -5.03 -13.11
N ARG A 144 -4.01 -6.08 -12.38
CA ARG A 144 -4.26 -7.47 -12.77
C ARG A 144 -5.66 -7.91 -12.34
N ASP A 145 -6.07 -7.49 -11.14
CA ASP A 145 -7.34 -7.80 -10.51
C ASP A 145 -7.75 -6.66 -9.55
N ALA A 146 -8.77 -6.87 -8.72
CA ALA A 146 -9.31 -5.82 -7.84
C ALA A 146 -8.30 -5.25 -6.81
N GLY A 147 -7.27 -6.03 -6.44
CA GLY A 147 -6.31 -5.65 -5.40
C GLY A 147 -4.86 -5.59 -5.85
N HIS A 148 -4.49 -6.34 -6.90
CA HIS A 148 -3.10 -6.47 -7.34
C HIS A 148 -2.80 -5.63 -8.58
N ILE A 149 -1.68 -4.92 -8.53
CA ILE A 149 -1.10 -4.27 -9.71
C ILE A 149 -0.29 -5.27 -10.54
N THR A 150 -0.10 -4.98 -11.83
CA THR A 150 0.79 -5.75 -12.71
C THR A 150 2.26 -5.54 -12.33
N ASP A 151 3.10 -6.49 -12.73
CA ASP A 151 4.56 -6.42 -12.62
C ASP A 151 5.12 -5.17 -13.33
N TYR A 152 4.63 -4.92 -14.55
CA TYR A 152 4.96 -3.71 -15.31
C TYR A 152 4.62 -2.45 -14.53
N ALA A 153 3.40 -2.35 -13.99
CA ALA A 153 3.00 -1.16 -13.23
C ALA A 153 3.80 -1.00 -11.94
N SER A 154 4.10 -2.09 -11.23
CA SER A 154 4.94 -2.07 -10.03
C SER A 154 6.33 -1.50 -10.34
N TYR A 155 6.98 -1.99 -11.41
CA TYR A 155 8.27 -1.48 -11.86
C TYR A 155 8.20 -0.01 -12.25
N GLN A 156 7.23 0.38 -13.09
CA GLN A 156 7.07 1.75 -13.55
C GLN A 156 6.82 2.73 -12.40
N PHE A 157 6.00 2.36 -11.41
CA PHE A 157 5.80 3.18 -10.23
C PHE A 157 7.08 3.33 -9.40
N GLY A 158 7.89 2.27 -9.27
CA GLY A 158 9.21 2.37 -8.65
C GLY A 158 10.11 3.39 -9.33
N VAL A 159 10.23 3.32 -10.66
CA VAL A 159 11.00 4.29 -11.47
C VAL A 159 10.47 5.72 -11.30
N LEU A 160 9.16 5.91 -11.46
CA LEU A 160 8.51 7.22 -11.30
C LEU A 160 8.67 7.78 -9.89
N TYR A 161 8.71 6.93 -8.86
CA TYR A 161 8.94 7.34 -7.49
C TYR A 161 10.36 7.86 -7.31
N LEU A 162 11.37 7.13 -7.79
CA LEU A 162 12.78 7.53 -7.70
C LEU A 162 13.11 8.78 -8.53
N GLN A 163 12.34 9.07 -9.58
CA GLN A 163 12.46 10.32 -10.35
C GLN A 163 11.95 11.54 -9.58
N LYS A 164 10.99 11.35 -8.66
CA LYS A 164 10.31 12.45 -7.95
C LYS A 164 10.75 12.61 -6.49
N PHE A 165 11.24 11.53 -5.89
CA PHE A 165 11.58 11.46 -4.47
C PHE A 165 12.96 10.83 -4.30
N ALA A 166 13.66 11.22 -3.24
CA ALA A 166 14.93 10.61 -2.88
C ALA A 166 14.76 9.10 -2.66
N ASN A 167 15.79 8.33 -2.99
CA ASN A 167 15.81 6.90 -2.75
C ASN A 167 15.76 6.65 -1.23
N PRO A 168 14.75 5.93 -0.71
CA PRO A 168 14.62 5.65 0.72
C PRO A 168 15.59 4.56 1.21
N LEU A 169 16.28 3.89 0.29
CA LEU A 169 17.23 2.80 0.55
C LEU A 169 18.70 3.21 0.37
N THR A 170 18.99 4.51 0.46
CA THR A 170 20.35 5.08 0.42
C THR A 170 20.71 5.77 1.72
#